data_AF-A0A109QDQ9-F1
#
_entry.id   AF-A0A109QDQ9-F1
#
_cell.length_a   1.000
_cell.length_b   1.000
_cell.length_c   1.000
_cell.angle_alpha   90.00
_cell.angle_beta   90.00
_cell.angle_gamma   90.00
#
_symmetry.space_group_name_H-M   'P 1'
#
loop_
_entity.id
_entity.type
_entity.pdbx_description
1 polymer ?
#
loop_
_entity_poly.entity_id
_entity_poly.type
_entity_poly.pdbx_seq_one_letter_code
_entity_poly.pdbx_strand_id
1 'polypeptide(L)'
;MAKPTTTIKKHEPTEAELQAQALEELTGLIAKNGEALQELLKVIRLLYESGALEIIGGLIQAREKVVEIGISQLSKPTMTRGINSVMSVVGMLGEMEPETIKKVVEGIVNGMRCSVEKARADEKMSLFDLIKAYKDPDVNRAITIMLSFLKGMGQKL
;
A
#
# COMPACT_ATOMS: atom_id res chain seq x y z
N MET A 1 59.91 -42.43 41.70
CA MET A 1 58.46 -42.36 42.00
C MET A 1 58.06 -40.89 41.97
N ALA A 2 57.21 -40.48 41.02
CA ALA A 2 56.70 -39.11 40.94
C ALA A 2 55.41 -38.99 41.77
N LYS A 3 55.29 -37.92 42.57
CA LYS A 3 54.11 -37.64 43.41
C LYS A 3 52.95 -37.16 42.52
N PRO A 4 51.69 -37.54 42.83
CA PRO A 4 50.55 -37.17 41.99
C PRO A 4 50.20 -35.69 42.16
N THR A 5 50.04 -34.98 41.04
CA THR A 5 49.55 -33.60 40.99
C THR A 5 48.04 -33.58 41.15
N THR A 6 47.57 -33.32 42.36
CA THR A 6 46.14 -33.21 42.71
C THR A 6 45.71 -31.75 42.75
N THR A 7 45.75 -31.03 41.62
CA THR A 7 44.98 -29.78 41.48
C THR A 7 44.76 -29.46 40.00
N ILE A 8 43.61 -29.87 39.46
CA ILE A 8 43.10 -29.29 38.20
C ILE A 8 42.40 -28.00 38.59
N LYS A 9 43.06 -26.84 38.40
CA LYS A 9 42.38 -25.56 38.49
C LYS A 9 41.57 -25.38 37.21
N LYS A 10 40.24 -25.44 37.33
CA LYS A 10 39.32 -25.11 36.24
C LYS A 10 39.53 -23.62 35.92
N HIS A 11 40.09 -23.33 34.74
CA HIS A 11 40.22 -21.96 34.24
C HIS A 11 38.82 -21.47 33.89
N GLU A 12 38.27 -20.57 34.69
CA GLU A 12 37.07 -19.83 34.32
C GLU A 12 37.55 -18.66 33.45
N PRO A 13 37.15 -18.62 32.17
CA PRO A 13 37.61 -17.57 31.27
C PRO A 13 37.18 -16.22 31.82
N THR A 14 38.16 -15.32 31.93
CA THR A 14 37.92 -13.94 32.35
C THR A 14 37.04 -13.22 31.32
N GLU A 15 36.32 -12.17 31.73
CA GLU A 15 35.47 -11.40 30.80
C GLU A 15 36.22 -10.93 29.54
N ALA A 16 37.50 -10.60 29.67
CA ALA A 16 38.37 -10.24 28.56
C ALA A 16 38.61 -11.40 27.59
N GLU A 17 38.78 -12.63 28.10
CA GLU A 17 38.95 -13.83 27.28
C GLU A 17 37.64 -14.21 26.58
N LEU A 18 36.49 -14.07 27.25
CA LEU A 18 35.17 -14.28 26.65
C LEU A 18 34.87 -13.27 25.54
N GLN A 19 35.21 -11.99 25.74
CA GLN A 19 35.06 -10.97 24.72
C GLN A 19 35.96 -11.23 23.51
N ALA A 20 37.21 -11.64 23.74
CA ALA A 20 38.14 -12.00 22.66
C ALA A 20 37.63 -13.19 21.83
N GLN A 21 37.09 -14.22 22.50
CA GLN A 21 36.53 -15.40 21.84
C GLN A 21 35.27 -15.05 21.02
N ALA A 22 34.38 -14.23 21.58
CA ALA A 22 33.18 -13.77 20.87
C ALA A 22 33.52 -12.91 19.64
N LEU A 23 34.55 -12.06 19.73
CA LEU A 23 35.08 -11.30 18.60
C LEU A 23 35.66 -12.21 17.53
N GLU A 24 36.42 -13.24 17.91
CA GLU A 24 37.01 -14.21 16.98
C GLU A 24 35.93 -15.02 16.24
N GLU A 25 34.91 -15.50 16.97
CA GLU A 25 33.76 -16.20 16.39
C GLU A 25 32.96 -15.30 15.42
N LEU A 26 32.68 -14.05 15.82
CA LEU A 26 32.02 -13.07 14.95
C LEU A 26 32.84 -12.80 13.69
N THR A 27 34.16 -12.65 13.83
CA THR A 27 35.06 -12.42 12.70
C THR A 27 35.05 -13.62 11.74
N GLY A 28 35.06 -14.84 12.27
CA GLY A 28 34.94 -16.06 11.48
C GLY A 28 33.59 -16.19 10.75
N LEU A 29 32.49 -15.85 11.43
CA LEU A 29 31.15 -15.86 10.83
C LEU A 29 30.99 -14.81 9.73
N ILE A 30 31.55 -13.61 9.92
CA ILE A 30 31.55 -12.54 8.93
C ILE A 30 32.42 -12.93 7.73
N ALA A 31 33.62 -13.47 7.97
CA ALA A 31 34.53 -13.90 6.89
C ALA A 31 33.90 -15.01 6.04
N LYS A 32 33.17 -15.95 6.65
CA LYS A 32 32.50 -17.04 5.96
C LYS A 32 31.25 -16.61 5.19
N ASN A 33 30.56 -15.56 5.64
CA ASN A 33 29.28 -15.12 5.07
C ASN A 33 29.35 -13.71 4.47
N GLY A 34 30.55 -13.22 4.13
CA GLY A 34 30.78 -11.84 3.72
C GLY A 34 29.90 -11.39 2.55
N GLU A 35 29.71 -12.24 1.54
CA GLU A 35 28.85 -11.95 0.39
C GLU A 35 27.37 -11.82 0.78
N ALA A 36 26.85 -12.77 1.58
CA ALA A 36 25.47 -12.74 2.05
C ALA A 36 25.19 -11.52 2.95
N LEU A 37 26.16 -11.14 3.79
CA LEU A 37 26.09 -9.92 4.60
C LEU A 37 26.12 -8.66 3.75
N GLN A 38 26.93 -8.62 2.69
CA GLN A 38 26.94 -7.50 1.75
C GLN A 38 25.61 -7.35 1.02
N GLU A 39 25.02 -8.44 0.54
CA GLU A 39 23.69 -8.40 -0.09
C GLU A 39 22.60 -7.96 0.88
N LEU A 40 22.62 -8.47 2.12
CA LEU A 40 21.69 -8.02 3.16
C LEU A 40 21.85 -6.51 3.45
N LEU A 41 23.08 -6.02 3.54
CA LEU A 41 23.36 -4.60 3.74
C LEU A 41 22.88 -3.74 2.56
N LYS A 42 22.99 -4.22 1.31
CA LYS A 42 22.40 -3.56 0.14
C LYS A 42 20.88 -3.47 0.26
N VAL A 43 20.21 -4.56 0.64
CA VAL A 43 18.75 -4.55 0.84
C VAL A 43 18.34 -3.58 1.95
N ILE A 44 19.03 -3.61 3.09
CA ILE A 44 18.77 -2.67 4.20
C ILE A 44 18.96 -1.23 3.74
N ARG A 45 20.00 -0.96 2.96
CA ARG A 45 20.27 0.38 2.43
C ARG A 45 19.18 0.84 1.45
N LEU A 46 18.72 -0.02 0.55
CA LEU A 46 17.60 0.29 -0.34
C LEU A 46 16.31 0.58 0.45
N LEU A 47 16.04 -0.20 1.51
CA LEU A 47 14.90 0.03 2.39
C LEU A 47 15.01 1.35 3.17
N TYR A 48 16.21 1.73 3.57
CA TYR A 48 16.48 3.01 4.23
C TYR A 48 16.33 4.19 3.25
N GLU A 49 16.97 4.13 2.08
CA GLU A 49 16.92 5.21 1.08
C GLU A 49 15.51 5.43 0.50
N SER A 50 14.68 4.38 0.46
CA SER A 50 13.28 4.47 0.00
C SER A 50 12.28 4.95 1.07
N GLY A 51 12.72 5.15 2.32
CA GLY A 51 11.82 5.49 3.43
C GLY A 51 11.01 4.31 3.97
N ALA A 52 11.22 3.10 3.43
CA ALA A 52 10.49 1.90 3.83
C ALA A 52 10.84 1.46 5.26
N LEU A 53 12.08 1.69 5.69
CA LEU A 53 12.54 1.34 7.03
C LEU A 53 11.85 2.21 8.10
N GLU A 54 11.63 3.49 7.84
CA GLU A 54 10.87 4.42 8.68
C GLU A 54 9.40 4.01 8.78
N ILE A 55 8.80 3.57 7.67
CA ILE A 55 7.42 3.07 7.67
C ILE A 55 7.32 1.81 8.55
N ILE A 56 8.21 0.83 8.35
CA ILE A 56 8.25 -0.39 9.16
C ILE A 56 8.46 -0.05 10.65
N GLY A 57 9.40 0.86 10.94
CA GLY A 57 9.66 1.34 12.29
C GLY A 57 8.45 2.03 12.92
N GLY A 58 7.76 2.89 12.16
CA GLY A 58 6.54 3.57 12.57
C GLY A 58 5.39 2.59 12.86
N LEU A 59 5.24 1.54 12.05
CA LEU A 59 4.26 0.48 12.28
C LEU A 59 4.55 -0.30 13.58
N ILE A 60 5.82 -0.62 13.84
CA ILE A 60 6.25 -1.30 15.06
C ILE A 60 6.05 -0.41 16.29
N GLN A 61 6.34 0.88 16.20
CA GLN A 61 6.08 1.84 17.29
C GLN A 61 4.58 2.03 17.52
N ALA A 62 3.77 2.00 16.45
CA ALA A 62 2.32 2.08 16.53
C ALA A 62 1.64 0.78 16.99
N ARG A 63 2.40 -0.27 17.38
CA ARG A 63 1.89 -1.59 17.78
C ARG A 63 0.75 -1.53 18.79
N GLU A 64 0.81 -0.64 19.79
CA GLU A 64 -0.22 -0.54 20.83
C GLU A 64 -1.56 0.00 20.26
N LYS A 65 -1.53 0.83 19.22
CA LYS A 65 -2.74 1.36 18.56
C LYS A 65 -3.26 0.48 17.42
N VAL A 66 -2.38 -0.31 16.79
CA VAL A 66 -2.73 -1.14 15.62
C VAL A 66 -3.17 -2.56 16.02
N VAL A 67 -2.59 -3.12 17.09
CA VAL A 67 -2.93 -4.47 17.57
C VAL A 67 -4.33 -4.52 18.18
N GLU A 68 -4.80 -3.44 18.80
CA GLU A 68 -6.13 -3.39 19.42
C GLU A 68 -7.27 -3.27 18.39
N ILE A 69 -6.99 -2.81 17.16
CA ILE A 69 -8.03 -2.51 16.16
C ILE A 69 -7.92 -3.36 14.86
N GLY A 70 -6.73 -3.82 14.46
CA GLY A 70 -6.52 -4.21 13.04
C GLY A 70 -6.33 -5.69 12.73
N ILE A 71 -5.55 -6.43 13.51
CA ILE A 71 -4.92 -7.66 12.99
C ILE A 71 -5.89 -8.84 12.85
N SER A 72 -6.91 -8.93 13.71
CA SER A 72 -7.96 -9.97 13.63
C SER A 72 -9.04 -9.69 12.57
N GLN A 73 -9.12 -8.45 12.06
CA GLN A 73 -10.04 -8.03 11.01
C GLN A 73 -9.40 -8.10 9.61
N LEU A 74 -8.09 -7.87 9.52
CA LEU A 74 -7.32 -7.93 8.27
C LEU A 74 -7.25 -9.35 7.68
N SER A 75 -7.25 -10.38 8.52
CA SER A 75 -7.27 -11.79 8.12
C SER A 75 -8.66 -12.30 7.73
N LYS A 76 -9.71 -11.47 7.81
CA LYS A 76 -11.05 -11.86 7.39
C LYS A 76 -11.14 -11.88 5.86
N PRO A 77 -11.85 -12.86 5.26
CA PRO A 77 -12.06 -12.95 3.82
C PRO A 77 -12.59 -11.66 3.19
N THR A 78 -13.30 -10.84 3.96
CA THR A 78 -13.86 -9.55 3.56
C THR A 78 -12.77 -8.56 3.14
N MET A 79 -11.62 -8.53 3.81
CA MET A 79 -10.55 -7.60 3.48
C MET A 79 -9.76 -8.05 2.25
N THR A 80 -9.47 -9.35 2.13
CA THR A 80 -8.84 -9.91 0.92
C THR A 80 -9.72 -9.72 -0.32
N ARG A 81 -11.04 -9.87 -0.18
CA ARG A 81 -11.99 -9.53 -1.27
C ARG A 81 -11.95 -8.04 -1.61
N GLY A 82 -11.91 -7.17 -0.61
CA GLY A 82 -11.81 -5.73 -0.83
C GLY A 82 -10.54 -5.34 -1.59
N ILE A 83 -9.39 -5.90 -1.20
CA ILE A 83 -8.11 -5.71 -1.90
C ILE A 83 -8.19 -6.22 -3.34
N ASN A 84 -8.74 -7.42 -3.55
CA ASN A 84 -8.92 -7.97 -4.90
C ASN A 84 -9.85 -7.10 -5.75
N SER A 85 -10.96 -6.60 -5.19
CA SER A 85 -11.86 -5.69 -5.88
C SER A 85 -11.19 -4.38 -6.26
N VAL A 86 -10.40 -3.78 -5.36
CA VAL A 86 -9.62 -2.57 -5.66
C VAL A 86 -8.59 -2.84 -6.75
N MET A 87 -7.85 -3.94 -6.67
CA MET A 87 -6.86 -4.32 -7.70
C MET A 87 -7.53 -4.59 -9.05
N SER A 88 -8.72 -5.19 -9.07
CA SER A 88 -9.51 -5.36 -10.30
C SER A 88 -9.94 -4.02 -10.89
N VAL A 89 -10.40 -3.07 -10.06
CA VAL A 89 -10.74 -1.71 -10.52
C VAL A 89 -9.49 -0.99 -11.05
N VAL A 90 -8.35 -1.07 -10.37
CA VAL A 90 -7.09 -0.49 -10.84
C VAL A 90 -6.63 -1.14 -12.14
N GLY A 91 -6.76 -2.46 -12.28
CA GLY A 91 -6.45 -3.18 -13.51
C GLY A 91 -7.32 -2.73 -14.68
N MET A 92 -8.64 -2.64 -14.48
CA MET A 92 -9.59 -2.12 -15.47
C MET A 92 -9.28 -0.66 -15.86
N LEU A 93 -8.94 0.19 -14.88
CA LEU A 93 -8.54 1.57 -15.14
C LEU A 93 -7.21 1.64 -15.92
N GLY A 94 -6.28 0.70 -15.68
CA GLY A 94 -5.02 0.59 -16.41
C GLY A 94 -5.18 0.17 -17.88
N GLU A 95 -6.28 -0.48 -18.23
CA GLU A 95 -6.63 -0.84 -19.62
C GLU A 95 -7.26 0.32 -20.41
N MET A 96 -7.63 1.42 -19.73
CA MET A 96 -8.24 2.59 -20.36
C MET A 96 -7.18 3.61 -20.81
N GLU A 97 -7.46 4.33 -21.90
CA GLU A 97 -6.60 5.44 -22.32
C GLU A 97 -6.59 6.57 -21.25
N PRO A 98 -5.41 7.09 -20.86
CA PRO A 98 -5.30 8.14 -19.82
C PRO A 98 -6.15 9.38 -20.10
N GLU A 99 -6.26 9.78 -21.36
CA GLU A 99 -7.07 10.93 -21.77
C GLU A 99 -8.58 10.71 -21.57
N THR A 100 -9.04 9.47 -21.68
CA THR A 100 -10.44 9.11 -21.43
C THR A 100 -10.74 9.20 -19.94
N ILE A 101 -9.83 8.70 -19.09
CA ILE A 101 -9.95 8.80 -17.63
C ILE A 101 -10.01 10.27 -17.21
N LYS A 102 -9.07 11.08 -17.70
CA LYS A 102 -8.99 12.52 -17.40
C LYS A 102 -10.29 13.24 -17.76
N LYS A 103 -10.81 13.05 -18.97
CA LYS A 103 -12.07 13.68 -19.41
C LYS A 103 -13.27 13.29 -18.56
N VAL A 104 -13.38 12.02 -18.16
CA VAL A 104 -14.46 11.55 -17.28
C VAL A 104 -14.35 12.20 -15.90
N VAL A 105 -13.16 12.22 -15.31
CA VAL A 105 -12.92 12.83 -14.00
C VAL A 105 -13.19 14.34 -14.03
N GLU A 106 -12.69 15.06 -15.05
CA GLU A 106 -12.97 16.48 -15.25
C GLU A 106 -14.47 16.76 -15.41
N GLY A 107 -15.17 15.91 -16.17
CA GLY A 107 -16.62 15.98 -16.33
C GLY A 107 -17.38 15.82 -15.02
N ILE A 108 -16.97 14.85 -14.17
CA ILE A 108 -17.56 14.62 -12.84
C ILE A 108 -17.31 15.84 -11.93
N VAL A 109 -16.08 16.35 -11.88
CA VAL A 109 -15.73 17.51 -11.06
C VAL A 109 -16.51 18.75 -11.50
N ASN A 110 -16.60 18.99 -12.81
CA ASN A 110 -17.36 20.12 -13.34
C ASN A 110 -18.86 19.97 -13.08
N GLY A 111 -19.41 18.76 -13.23
CA GLY A 111 -20.81 18.45 -12.89
C GLY A 111 -21.13 18.75 -11.43
N MET A 112 -20.29 18.31 -10.49
CA MET A 112 -20.45 18.60 -9.06
C MET A 112 -20.44 20.12 -8.79
N ARG A 113 -19.52 20.85 -9.40
CA ARG A 113 -19.45 22.32 -9.27
C ARG A 113 -20.72 22.99 -9.76
N CYS A 114 -21.19 22.65 -10.96
CA CYS A 114 -22.43 23.18 -11.53
C CYS A 114 -23.66 22.82 -10.67
N SER A 115 -23.70 21.63 -10.07
CA SER A 115 -24.78 21.23 -9.15
C SER A 115 -24.80 22.07 -7.87
N VAL A 116 -23.64 22.37 -7.30
CA VAL A 116 -23.54 23.23 -6.11
C VAL A 116 -23.99 24.66 -6.43
N GLU A 117 -23.60 25.19 -7.59
CA GLU A 117 -24.02 26.52 -8.04
C GLU A 117 -25.55 26.60 -8.22
N LYS A 118 -26.18 25.60 -8.84
CA LYS A 118 -27.65 25.55 -8.99
C LYS A 118 -28.38 25.30 -7.68
N ALA A 119 -27.84 24.48 -6.79
CA ALA A 119 -28.43 24.23 -5.47
C ALA A 119 -28.48 25.51 -4.61
N ARG A 120 -27.52 26.42 -4.77
CA ARG A 120 -27.51 27.72 -4.09
C ARG A 120 -28.55 28.71 -4.63
N ALA A 121 -29.01 28.53 -5.87
CA ALA A 121 -29.99 29.39 -6.50
C ALA A 121 -31.46 29.02 -6.17
N ASP A 122 -31.69 27.94 -5.41
CA ASP A 122 -33.03 27.35 -5.10
C ASP A 122 -33.94 27.17 -6.34
N GLU A 123 -33.31 26.98 -7.50
CA GLU A 123 -34.00 26.98 -8.78
C GLU A 123 -34.60 25.59 -9.04
N LYS A 124 -35.93 25.50 -8.99
CA LYS A 124 -36.66 24.25 -9.24
C LYS A 124 -36.83 24.02 -10.74
N MET A 125 -36.54 22.80 -11.18
CA MET A 125 -36.69 22.43 -12.58
C MET A 125 -38.16 22.20 -12.94
N SER A 126 -38.68 22.92 -13.94
CA SER A 126 -40.03 22.70 -14.50
C SER A 126 -40.01 21.61 -15.58
N LEU A 127 -41.19 21.05 -15.89
CA LEU A 127 -41.38 20.12 -17.03
C LEU A 127 -40.98 20.75 -18.37
N PHE A 128 -41.16 22.07 -18.52
CA PHE A 128 -40.72 22.79 -19.71
C PHE A 128 -39.19 22.87 -19.79
N ASP A 129 -38.52 23.06 -18.65
CA ASP A 129 -37.06 23.10 -18.56
C ASP A 129 -36.43 21.74 -18.86
N LEU A 130 -37.12 20.64 -18.55
CA LEU A 130 -36.69 19.29 -18.94
C LEU A 130 -36.70 19.09 -20.46
N ILE A 131 -37.75 19.56 -21.13
CA ILE A 131 -37.82 19.51 -22.60
C ILE A 131 -36.74 20.39 -23.23
N LYS A 132 -36.48 21.56 -22.63
CA LYS A 132 -35.41 22.46 -23.06
C LYS A 132 -34.03 21.83 -22.83
N ALA A 133 -33.81 21.20 -21.68
CA ALA A 133 -32.58 20.50 -21.35
C ALA A 133 -32.34 19.31 -22.28
N TYR A 134 -33.36 18.57 -22.68
CA TYR A 134 -33.19 17.48 -23.65
C TYR A 134 -32.69 17.97 -25.03
N LYS A 135 -33.06 19.20 -25.42
CA LYS A 135 -32.59 19.85 -26.65
C LYS A 135 -31.23 20.54 -26.50
N ASP A 136 -30.73 20.67 -25.27
CA ASP A 136 -29.41 21.21 -25.00
C ASP A 136 -28.34 20.21 -25.51
N PRO A 137 -27.35 20.67 -26.29
CA PRO A 137 -26.36 19.78 -26.91
C PRO A 137 -25.49 19.05 -25.88
N ASP A 138 -25.19 19.67 -24.73
CA ASP A 138 -24.34 19.07 -23.70
C ASP A 138 -25.09 17.98 -22.93
N VAL A 139 -26.35 18.25 -22.58
CA VAL A 139 -27.24 17.26 -21.94
C VAL A 139 -27.54 16.11 -22.88
N ASN A 140 -27.84 16.40 -24.15
CA ASN A 140 -28.10 15.37 -25.15
C ASN A 140 -26.89 14.43 -25.31
N ARG A 141 -25.69 15.00 -25.43
CA ARG A 141 -24.44 14.23 -25.52
C ARG A 141 -24.23 13.32 -24.31
N ALA A 142 -24.47 13.82 -23.10
CA ALA A 142 -24.35 13.03 -21.89
C ALA A 142 -25.34 11.84 -21.86
N ILE A 143 -26.60 12.08 -22.24
CA ILE A 143 -27.64 11.04 -22.34
C ILE A 143 -27.23 10.00 -23.39
N THR A 144 -26.76 10.42 -24.56
CA THR A 144 -26.30 9.50 -25.62
C THR A 144 -25.17 8.61 -25.13
N ILE A 145 -24.14 9.18 -24.49
CA ILE A 145 -23.01 8.42 -23.94
C ILE A 145 -23.50 7.42 -22.88
N MET A 146 -24.39 7.85 -21.98
CA MET A 146 -24.95 6.99 -20.95
C MET A 146 -25.70 5.80 -21.56
N LEU A 147 -26.56 6.04 -22.56
CA LEU A 147 -27.31 4.98 -23.23
C LEU A 147 -26.38 4.03 -24.00
N SER A 148 -25.36 4.55 -24.67
CA SER A 148 -24.34 3.74 -25.36
C SER A 148 -23.55 2.87 -24.38
N PHE A 149 -23.18 3.41 -23.22
CA PHE A 149 -22.53 2.67 -22.14
C PHE A 149 -23.42 1.54 -21.62
N LEU A 150 -24.69 1.84 -21.30
CA LEU A 150 -25.64 0.85 -20.81
C LEU A 150 -25.86 -0.28 -21.84
N LYS A 151 -25.94 0.07 -23.13
CA LYS A 151 -26.02 -0.91 -24.22
C LYS A 151 -24.78 -1.81 -24.27
N GLY A 152 -23.57 -1.24 -24.18
CA GLY A 152 -22.32 -2.00 -24.18
C GLY A 152 -22.16 -2.92 -22.96
N MET A 153 -22.56 -2.43 -21.78
CA MET A 153 -22.58 -3.24 -20.56
C MET A 153 -23.52 -4.44 -20.69
N GLY A 154 -24.73 -4.23 -21.21
CA GLY A 154 -25.71 -5.30 -21.44
C GLY A 154 -25.31 -6.33 -22.51
N GLN A 155 -24.29 -6.06 -23.32
CA GLN A 155 -23.73 -7.04 -24.26
C GLN A 155 -22.70 -7.98 -23.62
N LYS A 156 -22.24 -7.68 -22.40
CA LYS A 156 -21.23 -8.44 -21.66
C LYS A 156 -21.78 -9.15 -20.42
N LEU A 157 -23.08 -8.99 -20.15
CA LEU A 157 -23.86 -9.68 -19.13
C LEU A 157 -24.76 -10.74 -19.79
#